data_AF-A0A291R8Z9-F1
#
_entry.id   AF-A0A291R8Z9-F1
#
_cell.length_a   1.000
_cell.length_b   1.000
_cell.length_c   1.000
_cell.angle_alpha   90.00
_cell.angle_beta   90.00
_cell.angle_gamma   90.00
#
_symmetry.space_group_name_H-M   'P 1'
#
loop_
_entity.id
_entity.type
_entity.pdbx_description
1 polymer ?
#
loop_
_entity_poly.entity_id
_entity_poly.type
_entity_poly.pdbx_seq_one_letter_code
_entity_poly.pdbx_strand_id
1 'polypeptide(L)'
;HFLEYFKSECHFFNGTERVRFLERYFYNGEEFVRFDSDWGEYRAVTELGRPDAKHWNSQKDLLERKRANVDTYCRHNYGVVESFTVQRR
;
A
#
# COMPACT_ATOMS: atom_id res chain seq x y z
N HIS A 1 24.33 0.32 12.42
CA HIS A 1 23.76 0.64 11.10
C HIS A 1 22.25 0.70 11.27
N PHE A 2 21.58 1.71 10.71
CA PHE A 2 20.12 1.82 10.71
C PHE A 2 19.63 1.70 9.27
N LEU A 3 18.50 1.03 9.07
CA LEU A 3 17.86 0.84 7.77
C LEU A 3 16.38 1.17 7.89
N GLU A 4 15.92 2.11 7.10
CA GLU A 4 14.49 2.45 6.97
C GLU A 4 14.08 2.24 5.52
N TYR A 5 12.95 1.56 5.30
CA TYR A 5 12.38 1.38 3.97
C TYR A 5 10.87 1.19 4.07
N PHE A 6 10.18 1.36 2.94
CA PHE A 6 8.77 1.04 2.82
C PHE A 6 8.52 0.14 1.61
N LYS A 7 7.39 -0.57 1.64
CA LYS A 7 6.90 -1.38 0.52
C LYS A 7 5.50 -0.95 0.15
N SER A 8 5.28 -0.72 -1.14
CA SER A 8 3.95 -0.54 -1.74
C SER A 8 3.62 -1.82 -2.48
N GLU A 9 2.77 -2.64 -1.89
CA GLU A 9 2.43 -3.98 -2.39
C GLU A 9 1.00 -3.99 -2.94
N CYS A 10 0.80 -4.73 -4.04
CA CYS A 10 -0.50 -5.00 -4.63
C CYS A 10 -0.72 -6.51 -4.67
N HIS A 11 -1.73 -6.99 -3.96
CA HIS A 11 -2.09 -8.40 -3.89
C HIS A 11 -3.33 -8.63 -4.75
N PHE A 12 -3.20 -9.45 -5.78
CA PHE A 12 -4.22 -9.70 -6.81
C PHE A 12 -4.81 -11.10 -6.64
N PHE A 13 -6.13 -11.22 -6.67
CA PHE A 13 -6.84 -12.49 -6.62
C PHE A 13 -7.81 -12.57 -7.79
N ASN A 14 -7.74 -13.67 -8.55
CA ASN A 14 -8.50 -13.88 -9.79
C ASN A 14 -8.36 -12.70 -10.76
N GLY A 15 -7.12 -12.39 -11.17
CA GLY A 15 -6.83 -11.19 -11.96
C GLY A 15 -7.04 -9.93 -11.12
N THR A 16 -7.91 -9.02 -11.58
CA THR A 16 -8.20 -7.74 -10.90
C THR A 16 -9.56 -7.70 -10.21
N GLU A 17 -10.25 -8.85 -10.12
CA GLU A 17 -11.56 -8.98 -9.44
C GLU A 17 -11.45 -8.50 -7.99
N ARG A 18 -10.47 -9.02 -7.25
CA ARG A 18 -10.15 -8.56 -5.89
C ARG A 18 -8.70 -8.12 -5.83
N VAL A 19 -8.49 -6.89 -5.39
CA VAL A 19 -7.16 -6.27 -5.27
C VAL A 19 -7.03 -5.64 -3.90
N ARG A 20 -5.93 -5.92 -3.21
CA ARG A 20 -5.59 -5.32 -1.92
C ARG A 20 -4.30 -4.53 -2.05
N PHE A 21 -4.35 -3.27 -1.66
CA PHE A 21 -3.19 -2.39 -1.59
C PHE A 21 -2.67 -2.33 -0.16
N LEU A 22 -1.37 -2.59 0.02
CA LEU A 22 -0.68 -2.47 1.29
C LEU A 22 0.47 -1.48 1.15
N GLU A 23 0.56 -0.52 2.07
CA GLU A 23 1.74 0.31 2.22
C GLU A 23 2.33 0.09 3.60
N ARG A 24 3.55 -0.45 3.66
CA ARG A 24 4.17 -0.96 4.89
C ARG A 24 5.50 -0.27 5.13
N TYR A 25 5.71 0.25 6.34
CA TYR A 25 6.92 0.96 6.72
C TYR A 25 7.72 0.13 7.72
N PHE A 26 9.03 0.05 7.50
CA PHE A 26 9.94 -0.80 8.26
C PHE A 26 11.11 0.00 8.82
N TYR A 27 11.46 -0.29 10.05
CA TYR A 27 12.66 0.20 10.73
C TYR A 27 13.49 -0.99 11.18
N ASN A 28 14.71 -1.11 10.66
CA ASN A 28 15.61 -2.26 10.87
C ASN A 28 14.97 -3.63 10.61
N GLY A 29 14.09 -3.70 9.61
CA GLY A 29 13.38 -4.92 9.23
C GLY A 29 12.09 -5.19 10.01
N GLU A 30 11.81 -4.44 11.06
CA GLU A 30 10.55 -4.51 11.81
C GLU A 30 9.51 -3.55 11.23
N GLU A 31 8.33 -4.06 10.89
CA GLU A 31 7.22 -3.24 10.41
C GLU A 31 6.63 -2.45 11.57
N PHE A 32 6.60 -1.11 11.48
CA PHE A 32 6.09 -0.28 12.57
C PHE A 32 4.74 0.37 12.28
N VAL A 33 4.39 0.62 11.00
CA VAL A 33 3.09 1.17 10.59
C VAL A 33 2.70 0.67 9.20
N ARG A 34 1.39 0.49 8.97
CA ARG A 34 0.85 0.03 7.69
C ARG A 34 -0.47 0.71 7.34
N PHE A 35 -0.64 1.08 6.07
CA PHE A 35 -1.96 1.26 5.45
C PHE A 35 -2.41 -0.04 4.80
N ASP A 36 -3.68 -0.37 5.00
CA ASP A 36 -4.32 -1.53 4.39
C ASP A 36 -5.62 -1.09 3.72
N SER A 37 -5.79 -1.36 2.42
CA SER A 37 -7.01 -1.00 1.71
C SER A 37 -8.25 -1.65 2.27
N ASP A 38 -8.13 -2.82 2.91
CA ASP A 38 -9.27 -3.50 3.55
C ASP A 38 -9.77 -2.74 4.79
N TRP A 39 -8.90 -1.93 5.42
CA TRP A 39 -9.26 -1.05 6.55
C TRP A 39 -9.50 0.40 6.11
N GLY A 40 -8.82 0.83 5.04
CA GLY A 40 -8.89 2.21 4.55
C GLY A 40 -8.21 3.24 5.46
N GLU A 41 -7.28 2.81 6.32
CA GLU A 41 -6.55 3.67 7.26
C GLU A 41 -5.17 3.10 7.61
N TYR A 42 -4.31 3.96 8.16
CA TYR A 42 -3.04 3.54 8.74
C TYR A 42 -3.24 2.97 10.14
N ARG A 43 -2.56 1.87 10.45
CA ARG A 43 -2.48 1.31 11.80
C ARG A 43 -1.03 1.06 12.19
N ALA A 44 -0.73 1.42 13.43
CA ALA A 44 0.54 1.09 14.05
C ALA A 44 0.61 -0.43 14.25
N VAL A 45 1.72 -1.03 13.81
CA VAL A 45 2.04 -2.45 14.05
C VAL A 45 2.81 -2.59 15.36
N THR A 46 3.64 -1.59 15.67
CA THR A 46 4.37 -1.48 16.94
C THR A 46 4.13 -0.09 17.56
N GLU A 47 4.54 0.09 18.81
CA GLU A 47 4.40 1.36 19.51
C GLU A 47 5.06 2.54 18.76
N LEU A 48 6.16 2.28 18.05
CA LEU A 48 6.89 3.27 17.27
C LEU A 48 6.01 3.95 16.21
N GLY A 49 5.08 3.22 15.60
CA GLY A 49 4.22 3.75 14.53
C GLY A 49 2.96 4.47 14.99
N ARG A 50 2.67 4.55 16.30
CA ARG A 50 1.46 5.24 16.80
C ARG A 50 1.40 6.72 16.41
N PRO A 51 2.49 7.51 16.52
CA PRO A 51 2.47 8.91 16.12
C PRO A 51 2.17 9.08 14.63
N ASP A 52 2.79 8.26 13.78
CA ASP A 52 2.62 8.31 12.34
C ASP A 52 1.22 7.90 11.92
N ALA A 53 0.70 6.79 12.45
CA ALA A 53 -0.67 6.35 12.17
C ALA A 53 -1.68 7.45 12.55
N LYS A 54 -1.54 8.07 13.74
CA LYS A 54 -2.41 9.17 14.17
C LYS A 54 -2.29 10.37 13.24
N HIS A 55 -1.08 10.78 12.91
CA HIS A 55 -0.83 11.96 12.07
C HIS A 55 -1.33 11.76 10.64
N TRP A 56 -1.04 10.63 10.01
CA TRP A 56 -1.47 10.34 8.65
C TRP A 56 -2.98 10.12 8.55
N ASN A 57 -3.60 9.48 9.55
CA ASN A 57 -5.06 9.35 9.57
C ASN A 57 -5.79 10.69 9.77
N SER A 58 -5.13 11.70 10.33
CA SER A 58 -5.71 13.05 10.44
C SER A 58 -5.70 13.82 9.11
N GLN A 59 -4.93 13.37 8.11
CA GLN A 59 -4.81 14.00 6.79
C GLN A 59 -5.78 13.35 5.81
N LYS A 60 -6.95 13.97 5.62
CA LYS A 60 -8.02 13.42 4.76
C LYS A 60 -7.56 13.17 3.33
N ASP A 61 -6.90 14.15 2.71
CA ASP A 61 -6.41 14.05 1.32
C ASP A 61 -5.43 12.88 1.14
N LEU A 62 -4.60 12.62 2.16
CA LEU A 62 -3.68 11.49 2.16
C LEU A 62 -4.45 10.16 2.20
N LEU A 63 -5.41 10.02 3.12
CA LEU A 63 -6.22 8.81 3.23
C LEU A 63 -7.04 8.54 1.97
N GLU A 64 -7.68 9.55 1.41
CA GLU A 64 -8.44 9.42 0.17
C GLU A 64 -7.56 8.97 -0.99
N ARG A 65 -6.36 9.55 -1.13
CA ARG A 65 -5.38 9.11 -2.12
C ARG A 65 -4.96 7.65 -1.90
N LYS A 66 -4.69 7.23 -0.66
CA LYS A 66 -4.27 5.85 -0.36
C LYS A 66 -5.39 4.84 -0.58
N ARG A 67 -6.64 5.21 -0.31
CA ARG A 67 -7.83 4.41 -0.65
C ARG A 67 -7.98 4.25 -2.16
N ALA A 68 -7.72 5.31 -2.93
CA ALA A 68 -7.77 5.28 -4.39
C ALA A 68 -6.67 4.44 -5.04
N ASN A 69 -5.54 4.18 -4.36
CA ASN A 69 -4.41 3.43 -4.91
C ASN A 69 -4.74 1.99 -5.33
N VAL A 70 -5.84 1.40 -4.84
CA VAL A 70 -6.29 0.09 -5.36
C VAL A 70 -6.55 0.17 -6.86
N ASP A 71 -7.18 1.25 -7.32
CA ASP A 71 -7.47 1.46 -8.74
C ASP A 71 -6.34 2.18 -9.46
N THR A 72 -5.91 3.33 -8.92
CA THR A 72 -5.02 4.26 -9.60
C THR A 72 -3.58 3.76 -9.67
N TYR A 73 -3.18 2.87 -8.75
CA TYR A 73 -1.85 2.29 -8.73
C TYR A 73 -1.90 0.79 -9.07
N CYS A 74 -2.62 -0.02 -8.29
CA CYS A 74 -2.57 -1.47 -8.47
C CYS A 74 -3.21 -1.94 -9.78
N ARG A 75 -4.50 -1.66 -10.01
CA ARG A 75 -5.18 -2.07 -11.25
C ARG A 75 -4.59 -1.39 -12.49
N HIS A 76 -4.25 -0.11 -12.37
CA HIS A 76 -3.58 0.62 -13.45
C HIS A 76 -2.28 -0.08 -13.88
N ASN A 77 -1.36 -0.34 -12.95
CA ASN A 77 -0.07 -0.97 -13.28
C ASN A 77 -0.25 -2.41 -13.76
N TYR A 78 -1.22 -3.16 -13.22
CA TYR A 78 -1.54 -4.49 -13.71
C TYR A 78 -1.90 -4.46 -15.21
N GLY A 79 -2.82 -3.56 -15.62
CA GLY A 79 -3.22 -3.43 -17.02
C GLY A 79 -2.08 -2.98 -17.94
N VAL A 80 -1.21 -2.07 -17.47
CA VAL A 80 -0.03 -1.63 -18.22
C VAL A 80 0.95 -2.80 -18.47
N VAL A 81 1.21 -3.63 -17.45
CA VAL A 81 2.13 -4.77 -17.60
C VAL A 81 1.49 -5.91 -18.39
N GLU A 82 0.22 -6.22 -18.14
CA GLU A 82 -0.51 -7.25 -18.88
C GLU A 82 -0.55 -6.93 -20.37
N SER A 83 -0.94 -5.71 -20.75
CA SER A 83 -0.97 -5.30 -22.15
C SER A 83 0.40 -5.44 -22.83
N PHE A 84 1.48 -5.08 -22.14
CA PHE A 84 2.84 -5.23 -22.66
C PHE A 84 3.31 -6.68 -22.80
N THR A 85 2.92 -7.56 -21.88
CA THR A 85 3.30 -8.98 -21.90
C THR A 85 2.47 -9.81 -22.89
N VAL A 86 1.20 -9.45 -23.11
CA VAL A 86 0.32 -10.11 -24.10
C VAL A 86 0.70 -9.70 -25.52
N GLN A 87 1.00 -8.42 -25.79
CA GLN A 87 1.43 -7.95 -27.12
C GLN A 87 2.79 -8.50 -27.58
N ARG A 88 3.54 -9.16 -26.68
CA ARG A 88 4.82 -9.82 -26.98
C ARG A 88 4.70 -11.31 -27.27
N ARG A 89 3.49 -11.87 -27.27
CA ARG A 89 3.19 -13.22 -27.78
C ARG A 89 2.68 -13.13 -29.20
#